data_AF-A0A1B7WL02-F1
#
_entry.id   AF-A0A1B7WL02-F1
#
_cell.length_a   1.000
_cell.length_b   1.000
_cell.length_c   1.000
_cell.angle_alpha   90.00
_cell.angle_beta   90.00
_cell.angle_gamma   90.00
#
_symmetry.space_group_name_H-M   'P 1'
#
loop_
_entity.id
_entity.type
_entity.pdbx_description
1 polymer ?
#
loop_
_entity_poly.entity_id
_entity_poly.type
_entity_poly.pdbx_seq_one_letter_code
_entity_poly.pdbx_strand_id
1 'polypeptide(L)'
;SDNVESYSDINSNISDEEILETIKKLDRELGTENYLPIFHLRQKLQPPLLRDDLDQALYRLQKTDQIELRGLIHAEEYTPDQVNAGISQRSGSPLFFIQLTEN
;
A
#
# COMPACT_ATOMS: atom_id res chain seq x y z
N SER A 1 -3.90 -38.86 3.19
CA SER A 1 -3.89 -37.88 4.28
C SER A 1 -2.96 -36.78 3.86
N ASP A 2 -3.57 -35.64 3.59
CA ASP A 2 -2.99 -34.55 2.82
C ASP A 2 -1.83 -33.88 3.57
N ASN A 3 -0.72 -33.66 2.86
CA ASN A 3 0.38 -32.82 3.31
C ASN A 3 -0.15 -31.40 3.45
N VAL A 4 -0.25 -30.94 4.69
CA VAL A 4 -0.55 -29.55 5.02
C VAL A 4 0.70 -28.74 4.69
N GLU A 5 0.74 -28.20 3.48
CA GLU A 5 1.74 -27.21 3.08
C GLU A 5 1.56 -26.00 4.00
N SER A 6 2.58 -25.75 4.82
CA SER A 6 2.57 -24.65 5.79
C SER A 6 2.51 -23.33 5.02
N TYR A 7 1.38 -22.64 5.09
CA TYR A 7 1.19 -21.29 4.52
C TYR A 7 2.16 -20.22 5.08
N SER A 8 3.11 -20.61 5.94
CA SER A 8 4.18 -19.75 6.49
C SER A 8 5.27 -19.39 5.49
N ASP A 9 5.38 -20.09 4.36
CA ASP A 9 6.51 -19.93 3.44
C ASP A 9 6.26 -18.88 2.33
N ILE A 10 5.11 -18.19 2.35
CA ILE A 10 4.82 -17.08 1.42
C ILE A 10 5.17 -15.72 2.04
N ASN A 11 6.06 -15.66 3.03
CA ASN A 11 6.72 -14.42 3.43
C ASN A 11 7.72 -14.04 2.33
N SER A 12 7.21 -13.48 1.23
CA SER A 12 8.09 -12.82 0.26
C SER A 12 8.77 -11.67 0.95
N ASN A 13 10.09 -11.80 1.05
CA ASN A 13 11.00 -10.88 1.72
C ASN A 13 11.20 -9.62 0.85
N ILE A 14 10.09 -8.95 0.47
CA ILE A 14 10.11 -7.70 -0.29
C ILE A 14 10.56 -6.60 0.67
N SER A 15 11.63 -5.89 0.34
CA SER A 15 12.18 -4.82 1.19
C SER A 15 11.38 -3.52 1.10
N ASP A 16 11.61 -2.62 2.06
CA ASP A 16 11.00 -1.28 2.05
C ASP A 16 11.44 -0.49 0.80
N GLU A 17 12.69 -0.66 0.34
CA GLU A 17 13.20 -0.06 -0.90
C GLU A 17 12.50 -0.61 -2.14
N GLU A 18 12.26 -1.92 -2.21
CA GLU A 18 11.53 -2.52 -3.33
C GLU A 18 10.08 -2.04 -3.38
N ILE A 19 9.45 -1.84 -2.22
CA ILE A 19 8.12 -1.24 -2.11
C ILE A 19 8.14 0.21 -2.59
N LEU A 20 9.14 0.99 -2.18
CA LEU A 20 9.30 2.39 -2.60
C LEU A 20 9.50 2.51 -4.12
N GLU A 21 10.34 1.66 -4.72
CA GLU A 21 10.53 1.65 -6.18
C GLU A 21 9.26 1.21 -6.91
N THR A 22 8.48 0.29 -6.33
CA THR A 22 7.16 -0.08 -6.86
C THR A 22 6.19 1.09 -6.82
N ILE A 23 6.16 1.88 -5.74
CA ILE A 23 5.35 3.09 -5.63
C ILE A 23 5.72 4.09 -6.73
N LYS A 24 7.01 4.40 -6.89
CA LYS A 24 7.51 5.33 -7.94
C LYS A 24 7.11 4.87 -9.33
N LYS A 25 7.26 3.57 -9.60
CA LYS A 25 6.91 2.98 -10.89
C LYS A 25 5.41 3.10 -11.16
N LEU A 26 4.57 2.71 -10.20
CA LEU A 26 3.11 2.77 -10.34
C LEU A 26 2.60 4.19 -10.51
N ASP A 27 3.12 5.15 -9.74
CA ASP A 27 2.72 6.55 -9.85
C ASP A 27 2.97 7.09 -11.27
N ARG A 28 4.15 6.79 -11.83
CA ARG A 28 4.50 7.14 -13.21
C ARG A 28 3.66 6.40 -14.26
N GLU A 29 3.45 5.09 -14.07
CA GLU A 29 2.72 4.26 -15.05
C GLU A 29 1.24 4.60 -15.13
N LEU A 30 0.63 4.96 -13.99
CA LEU A 30 -0.79 5.30 -13.88
C LEU A 30 -1.05 6.80 -14.06
N GLY A 31 -0.01 7.64 -14.00
CA GLY A 31 -0.13 9.08 -14.12
C GLY A 31 -0.93 9.68 -12.97
N THR A 32 -0.73 9.20 -11.75
CA THR A 32 -1.47 9.66 -10.55
C THR A 32 -0.94 10.98 -9.97
N GLU A 33 0.03 11.60 -10.64
CA GLU A 33 0.57 12.93 -10.30
C GLU A 33 0.97 13.06 -8.83
N ASN A 34 1.72 12.07 -8.32
CA ASN A 34 2.17 11.98 -6.93
C ASN A 34 1.02 11.84 -5.91
N TYR A 35 -0.03 11.12 -6.31
CA TYR A 35 -1.21 10.87 -5.49
C TYR A 35 -1.72 9.43 -5.68
N LEU A 36 -0.81 8.45 -5.54
CA LEU A 36 -1.08 7.04 -5.82
C LEU A 36 -2.06 6.43 -4.80
N PRO A 37 -3.24 5.92 -5.22
CA PRO A 37 -4.11 5.16 -4.35
C PRO A 37 -3.49 3.83 -3.87
N ILE A 38 -3.55 3.54 -2.57
CA ILE A 38 -2.96 2.34 -1.94
C ILE A 38 -3.47 1.04 -2.58
N PHE A 39 -4.72 1.00 -3.07
CA PHE A 39 -5.28 -0.22 -3.65
C PHE A 39 -4.53 -0.69 -4.90
N HIS A 40 -3.90 0.22 -5.67
CA HIS A 40 -3.06 -0.17 -6.81
C HIS A 40 -1.78 -0.87 -6.35
N LEU A 41 -1.16 -0.38 -5.28
CA LEU A 41 0.02 -1.02 -4.67
C LEU A 41 -0.34 -2.41 -4.13
N ARG A 42 -1.50 -2.55 -3.49
CA ARG A 42 -2.01 -3.85 -3.01
C ARG A 42 -2.21 -4.84 -4.14
N GLN A 43 -2.90 -4.44 -5.21
CA GLN A 43 -3.10 -5.29 -6.39
C GLN A 43 -1.77 -5.76 -7.00
N LYS A 44 -0.72 -4.95 -6.90
CA LYS A 44 0.59 -5.27 -7.45
C LYS A 44 1.40 -6.23 -6.59
N LEU A 45 1.34 -6.09 -5.26
CA LEU A 45 2.21 -6.80 -4.32
C LEU A 45 1.53 -7.94 -3.57
N GLN A 46 0.20 -8.08 -3.68
CA GLN A 46 -0.58 -9.04 -2.89
C GLN A 46 -1.38 -10.01 -3.78
N PRO A 47 -1.23 -11.33 -3.56
CA PRO A 47 -0.10 -12.00 -2.89
C PRO A 47 1.22 -11.77 -3.66
N PRO A 48 2.40 -11.94 -3.04
CA PRO A 48 2.67 -12.65 -1.79
C PRO A 48 2.68 -11.81 -0.50
N LEU A 49 2.79 -10.48 -0.57
CA LEU A 49 2.91 -9.65 0.62
C LEU A 49 1.58 -9.58 1.39
N LEU A 50 1.60 -9.79 2.71
CA LEU A 50 0.38 -9.69 3.53
C LEU A 50 -0.04 -8.23 3.72
N ARG A 51 -1.33 -8.02 4.00
CA ARG A 51 -1.92 -6.69 4.19
C ARG A 51 -1.21 -5.92 5.29
N ASP A 52 -1.05 -6.55 6.44
CA ASP A 52 -0.46 -5.91 7.61
C ASP A 52 1.04 -5.63 7.40
N ASP A 53 1.75 -6.48 6.66
CA ASP A 53 3.17 -6.28 6.36
C ASP A 53 3.38 -5.08 5.42
N LEU A 54 2.55 -4.95 4.39
CA LEU A 54 2.56 -3.78 3.50
C LEU A 54 2.21 -2.50 4.27
N ASP A 55 1.20 -2.54 5.15
CA ASP A 55 0.81 -1.38 5.96
C ASP A 55 1.95 -0.94 6.88
N GLN A 56 2.65 -1.89 7.51
CA GLN A 56 3.83 -1.59 8.31
C GLN A 56 4.98 -1.02 7.49
N ALA A 57 5.23 -1.52 6.28
CA ALA A 57 6.25 -0.98 5.38
C ALA A 57 5.96 0.47 4.99
N LEU A 58 4.70 0.78 4.66
CA LEU A 58 4.27 2.16 4.36
C LEU A 58 4.49 3.09 5.57
N TYR A 59 4.19 2.63 6.79
CA TYR A 59 4.49 3.42 7.98
C TYR A 59 5.99 3.62 8.23
N ARG A 60 6.84 2.63 7.93
CA ARG A 60 8.30 2.76 8.01
C ARG A 60 8.82 3.79 7.01
N LEU A 61 8.38 3.70 5.74
CA LEU A 61 8.75 4.64 4.68
C LEU A 61 8.31 6.08 5.02
N GLN A 62 7.11 6.25 5.57
CA GLN A 62 6.65 7.55 6.04
C GLN A 62 7.50 8.08 7.21
N LYS A 63 7.88 7.21 8.16
CA LYS A 63 8.71 7.61 9.31
C LYS A 63 10.12 8.07 8.89
N THR A 64 10.61 7.58 7.76
CA THR A 64 11.90 7.97 7.17
C THR A 64 11.77 9.06 6.11
N ASP A 65 10.66 9.79 6.08
CA ASP A 65 10.41 10.89 5.15
C ASP A 65 10.58 10.52 3.66
N GLN A 66 10.19 9.29 3.27
CA GLN A 66 10.22 8.83 1.87
C GLN A 66 8.85 8.94 1.18
N ILE A 67 7.78 8.95 1.98
CA ILE A 67 6.40 9.14 1.53
C ILE A 67 5.58 9.87 2.59
N GLU A 68 4.42 10.40 2.19
CA GLU A 68 3.32 10.80 3.05
C GLU A 68 2.07 9.96 2.77
N LEU A 69 1.32 9.61 3.81
CA LEU A 69 0.01 8.98 3.68
C LEU A 69 -1.09 10.01 3.90
N ARG A 70 -2.01 10.13 2.95
CA ARG A 70 -3.12 11.10 2.98
C ARG A 70 -4.47 10.40 3.05
N GLY A 71 -5.41 11.02 3.78
CA GLY A 71 -6.77 10.51 3.95
C GLY A 71 -7.64 10.69 2.71
N LEU A 72 -8.65 9.82 2.57
CA LEU A 72 -9.67 9.93 1.52
C LEU A 72 -10.70 11.02 1.85
N ILE A 73 -10.93 11.96 0.93
CA ILE A 73 -11.93 13.03 1.08
C ILE A 73 -13.22 12.72 0.29
N HIS A 74 -13.08 12.32 -0.98
CA HIS A 74 -14.19 12.05 -1.90
C HIS A 74 -14.39 10.54 -2.10
N ALA A 75 -14.99 9.88 -1.10
CA ALA A 75 -15.17 8.43 -1.13
C ALA A 75 -16.14 7.97 -2.23
N GLU A 76 -17.04 8.85 -2.67
CA GLU A 76 -17.99 8.65 -3.76
C GLU A 76 -17.33 8.37 -5.13
N GLU A 77 -16.05 8.72 -5.30
CA GLU A 77 -15.28 8.46 -6.52
C GLU A 77 -14.73 7.03 -6.60
N TYR A 78 -14.87 6.25 -5.53
CA TYR A 78 -14.29 4.92 -5.40
C TYR A 78 -15.33 3.88 -5.05
N THR A 79 -15.08 2.63 -5.47
CA THR A 79 -15.93 1.51 -5.05
C THR A 79 -15.72 1.20 -3.57
N PRO A 80 -16.70 0.58 -2.89
CA PRO A 80 -16.53 0.15 -1.50
C PRO A 80 -15.27 -0.70 -1.29
N ASP A 81 -14.93 -1.59 -2.21
CA ASP A 81 -13.73 -2.44 -2.12
C ASP A 81 -12.43 -1.62 -2.22
N GLN A 82 -12.39 -0.60 -3.08
CA GLN A 82 -11.27 0.32 -3.16
C GLN A 82 -11.13 1.13 -1.87
N VAL A 83 -12.23 1.67 -1.34
CA VAL A 83 -12.24 2.37 -0.05
C VAL A 83 -11.74 1.47 1.08
N ASN A 84 -12.22 0.22 1.12
CA ASN A 84 -11.82 -0.79 2.10
C ASN A 84 -10.36 -1.27 1.95
N ALA A 85 -9.71 -0.99 0.84
CA ALA A 85 -8.28 -1.24 0.66
C ALA A 85 -7.41 -0.13 1.31
N GLY A 86 -7.97 1.01 1.70
CA GLY A 86 -7.27 2.00 2.52
C GLY A 86 -6.83 1.44 3.88
N ILE A 87 -5.93 2.14 4.57
CA ILE A 87 -5.49 1.79 5.91
C ILE A 87 -6.47 2.42 6.91
N SER A 88 -7.18 1.58 7.66
CA SER A 88 -8.17 2.04 8.63
C SER A 88 -7.52 2.83 9.77
N GLN A 89 -8.13 3.95 10.15
CA GLN A 89 -7.69 4.76 11.28
C GLN A 89 -8.69 4.61 12.44
N ARG A 90 -8.22 4.87 13.68
CA ARG A 90 -9.10 4.85 14.88
C ARG A 90 -10.24 5.88 14.80
N SER A 91 -10.01 6.97 14.07
CA SER A 91 -10.96 8.05 13.82
C SER A 91 -10.58 8.74 12.52
N GLY A 92 -11.59 9.16 11.74
CA GLY A 92 -11.38 9.84 10.45
C GLY A 92 -11.48 8.91 9.25
N SER A 93 -11.26 9.48 8.06
CA SER A 93 -11.19 8.76 6.79
C SER A 93 -10.01 7.78 6.77
N PRO A 94 -10.09 6.65 6.06
CA PRO A 94 -8.93 5.78 5.88
C PRO A 94 -7.78 6.55 5.21
N LEU A 95 -6.54 6.21 5.55
CA LEU A 95 -5.39 6.60 4.74
C LEU A 95 -5.49 5.88 3.41
N PHE A 96 -5.34 6.61 2.32
CA PHE A 96 -5.76 6.14 1.01
C PHE A 96 -4.76 6.48 -0.09
N PHE A 97 -4.10 7.63 0.00
CA PHE A 97 -3.13 8.06 -1.00
C PHE A 97 -1.72 8.04 -0.45
N ILE A 98 -0.78 7.67 -1.32
CA ILE A 98 0.66 7.73 -1.10
C ILE A 98 1.20 8.88 -1.94
N GLN A 99 1.90 9.82 -1.30
CA GLN A 99 2.68 10.84 -1.98
C GLN A 99 4.16 10.57 -1.72
N LEU A 100 4.99 10.57 -2.74
CA LEU A 100 6.44 10.62 -2.62
C LEU A 100 6.85 12.00 -2.09
N THR A 101 7.73 12.01 -1.11
CA THR A 101 8.44 13.20 -0.67
C THR A 101 9.64 13.38 -1.61
N GLU A 102 9.72 14.51 -2.31
CA GLU A 102 10.90 14.81 -3.12
C GLU A 102 12.10 15.04 -2.19
N ASN A 103 13.20 14.31 -2.42
CA ASN A 103 14.51 14.62 -1.84
C ASN A 103 15.26 15.62 -2.73
#